data_AF-A2E7X2-F1
#
_entry.id   AF-A2E7X2-F1
#
_cell.length_a   1.000
_cell.length_b   1.000
_cell.length_c   1.000
_cell.angle_alpha   90.00
_cell.angle_beta   90.00
_cell.angle_gamma   90.00
#
_symmetry.space_group_name_H-M   'P 1'
#
loop_
_entity.id
_entity.type
_entity.pdbx_description
1 polymer ?
#
loop_
_entity_poly.entity_id
_entity_poly.type
_entity_poly.pdbx_seq_one_letter_code
_entity_poly.pdbx_strand_id
1 'polypeptide(L)'
;MSCCGGRCGCGGVKPANVDDEHVIQAFKDAVALANQKNGTNLEFVELITATQQVVSGFIFEGVVKTNDGDYKAKIWCKPGNTEKELQSFEKY
;
A
#
# COMPACT_ATOMS: atom_id res chain seq x y z
N MET A 1 6.45 -20.67 31.57
CA MET A 1 7.08 -20.63 30.23
C MET A 1 6.67 -21.88 29.47
N SER A 2 5.94 -21.76 28.36
CA SER A 2 5.84 -22.79 27.31
C SER A 2 5.16 -22.17 26.09
N CYS A 3 5.94 -21.53 25.22
CA CYS A 3 5.50 -21.23 23.86
C CYS A 3 5.92 -22.41 22.98
N CYS A 4 4.99 -23.33 22.72
CA CYS A 4 5.08 -24.28 21.60
C CYS A 4 5.33 -23.44 20.32
N GLY A 5 6.31 -23.74 19.46
CA GLY A 5 6.50 -25.04 18.83
C GLY A 5 5.72 -25.05 17.51
N GLY A 6 6.24 -24.36 16.48
CA GLY A 6 5.61 -24.27 15.16
C GLY A 6 5.94 -22.94 14.49
N ARG A 7 6.81 -22.98 13.50
CA ARG A 7 7.25 -21.83 12.70
C ARG A 7 6.03 -21.31 11.90
N CYS A 8 5.21 -20.47 12.52
CA CYS A 8 4.19 -19.69 11.85
C CYS A 8 4.89 -18.79 10.83
N GLY A 9 4.94 -19.23 9.58
CA GLY A 9 5.26 -18.39 8.43
C GLY A 9 4.17 -17.35 8.17
N CYS A 10 3.72 -16.67 9.22
CA CYS A 10 2.79 -15.58 9.15
C CYS A 10 3.59 -14.36 8.70
N GLY A 11 3.51 -14.05 7.41
CA GLY A 11 3.91 -12.75 6.89
C GLY A 11 3.14 -11.68 7.64
N GLY A 12 3.74 -11.17 8.71
CA GLY A 12 3.11 -10.20 9.60
C GLY A 12 2.83 -8.92 8.83
N VAL A 13 1.62 -8.39 8.98
CA VAL A 13 1.34 -7.01 8.60
C VAL A 13 2.15 -6.15 9.56
N LYS A 14 3.14 -5.43 9.02
CA LYS A 14 3.92 -4.45 9.75
C LYS A 14 3.33 -3.07 9.45
N PRO A 15 3.09 -2.23 10.46
CA PRO A 15 2.79 -0.83 10.21
C PRO A 15 3.97 -0.23 9.45
N ALA A 16 3.71 0.36 8.30
CA ALA A 16 4.70 1.13 7.57
C ALA A 16 4.66 2.55 8.13
N ASN A 17 5.82 3.17 8.26
CA ASN A 17 5.88 4.54 8.70
C ASN A 17 5.33 5.45 7.59
N VAL A 18 4.35 6.27 7.93
CA VAL A 18 3.68 7.17 6.98
C VAL A 18 4.54 8.38 6.63
N ASP A 19 5.53 8.71 7.47
CA ASP A 19 6.50 9.79 7.25
C ASP A 19 7.72 9.36 6.42
N ASP A 20 7.86 8.07 6.10
CA ASP A 20 8.96 7.60 5.26
C ASP A 20 8.77 8.06 3.80
N GLU A 21 9.76 8.79 3.28
CA GLU A 21 9.72 9.35 1.92
C GLU A 21 9.49 8.26 0.85
N HIS A 22 10.05 7.07 1.05
CA HIS A 22 9.84 5.90 0.19
C HIS A 22 8.39 5.42 0.17
N VAL A 23 7.72 5.46 1.32
CA VAL A 23 6.32 5.05 1.46
C VAL A 23 5.43 6.09 0.79
N ILE A 24 5.65 7.37 1.09
CA ILE A 24 4.94 8.49 0.45
C ILE A 24 5.08 8.43 -1.07
N GLN A 25 6.29 8.20 -1.59
CA GLN A 25 6.54 8.10 -3.02
C GLN A 25 5.80 6.90 -3.65
N ALA A 26 5.76 5.75 -2.96
CA ALA A 26 5.02 4.58 -3.43
C ALA A 26 3.51 4.86 -3.54
N PHE A 27 2.93 5.59 -2.59
CA PHE A 27 1.52 5.98 -2.64
C PHE A 27 1.25 7.08 -3.68
N LYS A 28 2.16 8.03 -3.88
CA LYS A 28 2.07 9.02 -4.98
C LYS A 28 2.08 8.33 -6.35
N ASP A 29 3.00 7.38 -6.57
CA ASP A 29 3.03 6.58 -7.78
C ASP A 29 1.72 5.81 -7.97
N ALA A 30 1.15 5.26 -6.90
CA ALA A 30 -0.10 4.53 -6.96
C ALA A 30 -1.29 5.42 -7.34
N VAL A 31 -1.37 6.64 -6.79
CA VAL A 31 -2.37 7.64 -7.21
C VAL A 31 -2.17 8.01 -8.68
N ALA A 32 -0.94 8.22 -9.12
CA ALA A 32 -0.66 8.51 -10.54
C ALA A 32 -1.03 7.35 -11.48
N LEU A 33 -0.81 6.10 -11.06
CA LEU A 33 -1.22 4.90 -11.79
C LEU A 33 -2.75 4.75 -11.80
N ALA A 34 -3.42 5.03 -10.68
CA ALA A 34 -4.88 5.04 -10.59
C ALA A 34 -5.49 6.12 -11.50
N ASN A 35 -4.89 7.31 -11.52
CA ASN A 35 -5.28 8.40 -12.41
C ASN A 35 -5.16 7.98 -13.88
N GLN A 36 -4.05 7.36 -14.27
CA GLN A 36 -3.86 6.84 -15.65
C GLN A 36 -4.83 5.71 -16.00
N LYS A 37 -5.09 4.77 -15.08
CA LYS A 37 -5.97 3.60 -15.33
C LYS A 37 -7.45 3.96 -15.34
N ASN A 38 -7.89 4.78 -14.39
CA ASN A 38 -9.31 5.13 -14.22
C ASN A 38 -9.68 6.44 -14.94
N GLY A 39 -8.70 7.15 -15.54
CA GLY A 39 -8.94 8.46 -16.13
C GLY A 39 -9.35 9.52 -15.10
N THR A 40 -8.89 9.36 -13.85
CA THR A 40 -9.19 10.28 -12.75
C THR A 40 -8.04 11.28 -12.56
N ASN A 41 -8.30 12.43 -11.93
CA ASN A 41 -7.28 13.43 -11.65
C ASN A 41 -7.22 13.71 -10.14
N LEU A 42 -6.86 12.68 -9.37
CA LEU A 42 -6.76 12.78 -7.92
C LEU A 42 -5.40 13.35 -7.54
N GLU A 43 -5.40 14.40 -6.72
CA GLU A 43 -4.20 14.98 -6.14
C GLU A 43 -3.93 14.33 -4.77
N PHE A 44 -2.74 13.77 -4.59
CA PHE A 44 -2.30 13.25 -3.29
C PHE A 44 -2.09 14.41 -2.31
N VAL A 45 -2.83 14.42 -1.21
CA VAL A 45 -2.74 15.44 -0.15
C VAL A 45 -1.87 14.94 1.00
N GLU A 46 -2.28 13.84 1.62
CA GLU A 46 -1.59 13.25 2.78
C GLU A 46 -1.81 11.73 2.84
N LEU A 47 -0.91 11.04 3.52
CA LEU A 47 -1.02 9.61 3.79
C LEU A 47 -1.49 9.42 5.23
N ILE A 48 -2.71 8.93 5.42
CA ILE A 48 -3.30 8.76 6.76
C ILE A 48 -2.73 7.51 7.43
N THR A 49 -2.67 6.41 6.69
CA THR A 49 -2.16 5.14 7.19
C THR A 49 -1.43 4.39 6.10
N ALA A 50 -0.38 3.66 6.49
CA ALA A 50 0.30 2.73 5.62
C ALA A 50 0.63 1.46 6.39
N THR A 51 0.40 0.34 5.74
CA THR A 51 0.73 -0.99 6.25
C THR A 51 1.42 -1.77 5.16
N GLN A 52 2.43 -2.53 5.55
CA GLN A 52 3.15 -3.41 4.66
C GLN A 52 2.88 -4.85 5.10
N GLN A 53 2.44 -5.69 4.18
CA GLN A 53 2.25 -7.12 4.40
C GLN A 53 3.19 -7.91 3.50
N VAL A 54 3.91 -8.86 4.10
CA VAL A 54 4.73 -9.82 3.35
C VAL A 54 3.83 -11.00 2.96
N VAL A 55 3.72 -11.26 1.67
CA VAL A 55 2.97 -12.40 1.09
C VAL A 55 3.91 -13.14 0.12
N SER A 56 3.39 -13.72 -0.98
CA SER A 56 4.19 -14.02 -2.17
C SER A 56 4.65 -12.71 -2.86
N GLY A 57 5.28 -11.79 -2.11
CA GLY A 57 5.60 -10.40 -2.47
C GLY A 57 5.46 -9.43 -1.31
N PHE A 58 5.37 -8.14 -1.62
CA PHE A 58 5.10 -7.07 -0.67
C PHE A 58 3.80 -6.38 -1.06
N ILE A 59 2.78 -6.44 -0.20
CA ILE A 59 1.58 -5.63 -0.34
C ILE A 59 1.74 -4.39 0.52
N PHE A 60 1.52 -3.23 -0.07
CA PHE A 60 1.34 -1.97 0.64
C PHE A 60 -0.14 -1.61 0.60
N GLU A 61 -0.75 -1.50 1.76
CA GLU A 61 -2.14 -1.08 1.91
C GLU A 61 -2.20 0.16 2.80
N GLY A 62 -2.89 1.19 2.35
CA GLY A 62 -2.97 2.44 3.08
C GLY A 62 -4.16 3.29 2.67
N VAL A 63 -4.44 4.30 3.48
CA VAL A 63 -5.45 5.30 3.16
C VAL A 63 -4.74 6.59 2.79
N VAL A 64 -4.96 7.04 1.57
CA VAL A 64 -4.46 8.31 1.04
C VAL A 64 -5.59 9.30 1.02
N LYS A 65 -5.34 10.49 1.51
CA LYS A 65 -6.27 11.60 1.36
C LYS A 65 -5.99 12.31 0.06
N THR A 66 -7.05 12.58 -0.66
CA THR A 66 -7.00 13.32 -1.93
C THR A 66 -7.98 14.49 -1.90
N ASN A 67 -7.99 15.29 -2.95
CA ASN A 67 -8.92 16.42 -3.08
C ASN A 67 -10.41 15.99 -3.16
N ASP A 68 -10.71 14.82 -3.72
CA ASP A 68 -12.11 14.31 -3.82
C ASP A 68 -12.57 13.60 -2.52
N GLY A 69 -11.63 13.21 -1.67
CA GLY A 69 -11.88 12.51 -0.42
C GLY A 69 -10.77 11.53 -0.06
N ASP A 70 -11.06 10.69 0.92
CA ASP A 70 -10.16 9.64 1.37
C ASP A 70 -10.28 8.43 0.44
N TYR A 71 -9.16 7.85 0.03
CA TYR A 71 -9.12 6.67 -0.83
C TYR A 71 -8.26 5.59 -0.19
N LYS A 72 -8.78 4.37 -0.20
CA LYS A 72 -8.02 3.18 0.15
C LYS A 72 -7.26 2.70 -1.08
N ALA A 73 -5.93 2.76 -1.00
CA ALA A 73 -5.04 2.29 -2.03
C ALA A 73 -4.35 0.99 -1.58
N LYS A 74 -4.40 -0.02 -2.44
CA LYS A 74 -3.72 -1.31 -2.25
C LYS A 74 -2.82 -1.61 -3.43
N ILE A 75 -1.53 -1.74 -3.14
CA ILE A 75 -0.46 -1.91 -4.11
C ILE A 75 0.21 -3.25 -3.81
N TRP A 76 0.45 -4.06 -4.83
CA TRP A 76 1.19 -5.31 -4.70
C TRP A 76 2.47 -5.27 -5.54
N CYS A 77 3.61 -5.40 -4.87
CA CYS A 77 4.91 -5.64 -5.48
C CYS A 77 5.19 -7.15 -5.52
N LYS A 78 5.23 -7.72 -6.72
CA LYS A 78 5.59 -9.14 -6.93
C LYS A 78 7.11 -9.31 -6.76
N PRO A 79 7.59 -10.33 -6.03
CA PRO A 79 9.01 -10.55 -5.81
C PRO A 79 9.58 -11.15 -7.11
N GLY A 80 10.32 -10.34 -7.87
CA GLY A 80 10.93 -10.75 -9.13
C GLY A 80 10.56 -9.89 -10.35
N ASN A 81 9.54 -9.02 -10.24
CA ASN A 81 9.25 -7.99 -11.24
C ASN A 81 9.33 -6.61 -10.61
N THR A 82 9.81 -5.63 -11.36
CA THR A 82 9.84 -4.21 -10.96
C THR A 82 8.45 -3.55 -11.08
N GLU A 83 7.46 -4.30 -11.58
CA GLU A 83 6.10 -3.81 -11.81
C GLU A 83 5.27 -3.84 -10.51
N LYS A 84 4.77 -2.67 -10.15
CA LYS A 84 3.83 -2.46 -9.03
C LYS A 84 2.41 -2.63 -9.58
N GLU A 85 1.63 -3.55 -9.02
CA GLU A 85 0.26 -3.77 -9.42
C GLU A 85 -0.70 -3.08 -8.44
N LEU A 86 -1.46 -2.10 -8.94
CA LEU A 86 -2.58 -1.52 -8.19
C LEU A 86 -3.70 -2.58 -8.12
N GLN A 87 -3.89 -3.18 -6.95
CA GLN A 87 -4.91 -4.20 -6.68
C GLN A 87 -6.29 -3.57 -6.49
N SER A 88 -6.35 -2.51 -5.67
CA SER A 88 -7.61 -1.86 -5.32
C SER A 88 -7.36 -0.38 -5.10
N PHE A 89 -8.28 0.43 -5.61
CA PHE A 89 -8.29 1.87 -5.40
C PHE A 89 -9.75 2.29 -5.29
N GLU A 90 -10.22 2.38 -4.06
CA GLU A 90 -11.62 2.63 -3.72
C GLU A 90 -11.71 3.85 -2.80
N LYS A 91 -12.82 4.59 -2.87
CA LYS A 91 -13.08 5.67 -1.92
C LYS A 91 -13.35 5.09 -0.53
N TYR A 92 -12.70 5.62 0.51
CA TYR A 92 -12.80 5.19 1.90
C TYR A 92 -14.10 5.69 2.56
#